data_AF-A0A920UWP8-F1
#
_entry.id   AF-A0A920UWP8-F1
#
_cell.length_a   1.000
_cell.length_b   1.000
_cell.length_c   1.000
_cell.angle_alpha   90.00
_cell.angle_beta   90.00
_cell.angle_gamma   90.00
#
_symmetry.space_group_name_H-M   'P 1'
#
loop_
_entity.id
_entity.type
_entity.pdbx_description
1 polymer ?
#
loop_
_entity_poly.entity_id
_entity_poly.type
_entity_poly.pdbx_seq_one_letter_code
_entity_poly.pdbx_strand_id
1 'polypeptide(L)'
;MRHPQIGSVAEFAKASRVPVINGGDGPNEHPSQALLDLYTIKKELTSKSKEIDGMHIAMVGDLKHGRTVHSLSQLLLLYEDIQFTLISPAELKMPIDIVGKLKDAGHAVFETEDMEAGLSDKTRFI
;
A
#
# COMPACT_ATOMS: atom_id res chain seq x y z
N MET A 1 5.17 14.52 -13.36
CA MET A 1 6.58 15.00 -13.36
C MET A 1 7.44 13.93 -12.70
N ARG A 2 8.62 13.64 -13.25
CA ARG A 2 9.60 12.72 -12.67
C ARG A 2 10.92 13.44 -12.55
N HIS A 3 11.49 13.53 -11.36
CA HIS A 3 12.73 14.29 -11.13
C HIS A 3 13.62 13.59 -10.10
N PRO A 4 14.94 13.49 -10.30
CA PRO A 4 15.80 12.71 -9.41
C PRO A 4 16.01 13.34 -8.02
N GLN A 5 15.77 14.64 -7.88
CA GLN A 5 15.97 15.36 -6.62
C GLN A 5 14.73 15.26 -5.72
N ILE A 6 14.96 14.90 -4.46
CA ILE A 6 13.91 14.72 -3.44
C ILE A 6 13.13 16.02 -3.25
N GLY A 7 11.79 15.94 -3.25
CA GLY A 7 10.91 17.08 -2.98
C GLY A 7 10.74 18.05 -4.16
N SER A 8 11.40 17.77 -5.31
CA SER A 8 11.32 18.64 -6.48
C SER A 8 9.92 18.71 -7.04
N VAL A 9 9.15 17.61 -6.96
CA VAL A 9 7.78 17.61 -7.47
C VAL A 9 6.86 18.39 -6.54
N ALA A 10 7.07 18.31 -5.22
CA ALA A 10 6.33 19.11 -4.25
C ALA A 10 6.65 20.61 -4.38
N GLU A 11 7.92 20.97 -4.59
CA GLU A 11 8.34 22.34 -4.85
C GLU A 11 7.75 22.88 -6.16
N PHE A 12 7.84 22.09 -7.22
CA PHE A 12 7.25 22.45 -8.52
C PHE A 12 5.73 22.57 -8.46
N ALA A 13 5.05 21.70 -7.70
CA ALA A 13 3.61 21.77 -7.48
C ALA A 13 3.18 23.07 -6.79
N LYS A 14 3.98 23.61 -5.87
CA LYS A 14 3.70 24.89 -5.19
C LYS A 14 3.78 26.09 -6.13
N ALA A 15 4.66 26.03 -7.14
CA ALA A 15 4.86 27.11 -8.11
C ALA A 15 4.02 26.95 -9.39
N SER A 16 3.44 25.77 -9.62
CA SER A 16 2.70 25.46 -10.85
C SER A 16 1.27 25.99 -10.82
N ARG A 17 0.84 26.59 -11.92
CA ARG A 17 -0.54 27.04 -12.16
C ARG A 17 -1.46 25.93 -12.68
N VAL A 18 -0.91 24.74 -12.96
CA VAL A 18 -1.63 23.56 -13.46
C VAL A 18 -1.43 22.37 -12.51
N PRO A 19 -2.41 21.45 -12.37
CA PRO A 19 -2.28 20.28 -11.51
C PRO A 19 -1.04 19.46 -11.85
N VAL A 20 -0.19 19.21 -10.86
CA VAL A 20 1.05 18.42 -11.02
C VAL A 20 0.83 17.04 -10.42
N ILE A 21 0.85 16.01 -11.27
CA ILE A 21 0.84 14.62 -10.84
C ILE A 21 2.28 14.15 -10.65
N ASN A 22 2.60 13.63 -9.46
CA ASN A 22 3.91 13.06 -9.16
C ASN A 22 4.04 11.66 -9.79
N GLY A 23 5.00 11.52 -10.70
CA GLY A 23 5.38 10.24 -11.33
C GLY A 23 6.65 9.63 -10.73
N GLY A 24 7.10 10.14 -9.58
CA GLY A 24 8.28 9.74 -8.80
C GLY A 24 9.30 10.88 -8.66
N ASP A 25 9.61 11.29 -7.44
CA ASP A 25 10.72 12.23 -7.15
C ASP A 25 11.72 11.73 -6.10
N GLY A 26 12.88 11.29 -6.59
CA GLY A 26 13.92 10.70 -5.76
C GLY A 26 13.46 9.42 -5.03
N PRO A 27 14.07 9.08 -3.87
CA PRO A 27 13.63 7.96 -3.02
C PRO A 27 12.28 8.12 -2.33
N ASN A 28 11.62 9.29 -2.40
CA ASN A 28 10.33 9.52 -1.75
C ASN A 28 9.17 9.21 -2.71
N GLU A 29 8.32 8.27 -2.29
CA GLU A 29 7.00 7.86 -2.82
C GLU A 29 6.85 7.63 -4.34
N HIS A 30 6.09 6.59 -4.70
CA HIS A 30 5.63 6.36 -6.08
C HIS A 30 4.10 6.41 -6.15
N PRO A 31 3.48 7.61 -6.05
CA PRO A 31 2.02 7.74 -6.02
C PRO A 31 1.35 7.18 -7.27
N SER A 32 1.94 7.37 -8.46
CA SER A 32 1.36 6.88 -9.71
C SER A 32 1.35 5.36 -9.85
N GLN A 33 2.33 4.66 -9.26
CA GLN A 33 2.39 3.20 -9.32
C GLN A 33 1.37 2.59 -8.36
N ALA A 34 1.23 3.16 -7.15
CA ALA A 34 0.21 2.72 -6.21
C ALA A 34 -1.21 2.95 -6.72
N LEU A 35 -1.45 4.03 -7.48
CA LEU A 35 -2.72 4.26 -8.16
C LEU A 35 -3.02 3.21 -9.25
N LEU A 36 -2.00 2.76 -9.99
CA LEU A 36 -2.17 1.67 -10.97
C LEU A 36 -2.48 0.34 -10.28
N ASP A 37 -1.80 0.04 -9.18
CA ASP A 37 -2.03 -1.18 -8.40
C ASP A 37 -3.46 -1.18 -7.82
N LEU A 38 -3.88 -0.06 -7.22
CA LEU A 38 -5.25 0.13 -6.72
C LEU A 38 -6.30 0.03 -7.83
N TYR A 39 -6.03 0.64 -9.00
CA TYR A 39 -6.92 0.53 -10.15
C TYR A 39 -7.07 -0.93 -10.62
N THR A 40 -5.98 -1.68 -10.63
CA THR A 40 -5.98 -3.09 -11.04
C THR A 40 -6.78 -3.93 -10.06
N ILE A 41 -6.55 -3.75 -8.75
CA ILE A 41 -7.32 -4.39 -7.68
C ILE A 41 -8.81 -4.07 -7.83
N LYS A 42 -9.16 -2.78 -7.96
CA LYS A 42 -10.54 -2.33 -8.13
C LYS A 42 -11.20 -2.97 -9.35
N LYS A 43 -10.53 -2.97 -10.50
CA LYS A 43 -11.05 -3.53 -11.75
C LYS A 43 -11.30 -5.04 -11.64
N GLU A 44 -10.38 -5.78 -11.04
CA GLU A 44 -10.50 -7.23 -10.83
C GLU A 44 -11.58 -7.61 -9.81
N LEU A 45 -11.89 -6.72 -8.86
CA LEU A 45 -12.97 -6.93 -7.90
C LEU A 45 -14.33 -6.58 -8.49
N THR A 46 -14.43 -5.47 -9.21
CA THR A 46 -15.65 -5.08 -9.92
C THR A 46 -16.05 -6.16 -10.93
N SER A 47 -15.10 -6.77 -11.64
CA SER A 47 -15.39 -7.90 -12.55
C SER A 47 -15.96 -9.13 -11.84
N LYS A 48 -15.76 -9.22 -10.51
CA LYS A 48 -16.26 -10.29 -9.63
C LYS A 48 -17.40 -9.83 -8.72
N SER A 49 -17.98 -8.65 -8.95
CA SER A 49 -19.02 -8.03 -8.10
C SER A 49 -18.61 -7.92 -6.62
N LYS A 50 -17.33 -7.62 -6.36
CA LYS A 50 -16.78 -7.38 -5.03
C LYS A 50 -16.33 -5.93 -4.88
N GLU A 51 -16.35 -5.44 -3.65
CA GLU A 51 -15.81 -4.14 -3.25
C GLU A 51 -14.42 -4.30 -2.63
N ILE A 52 -13.75 -3.16 -2.41
CA ILE A 52 -12.44 -3.13 -1.74
C ILE A 52 -12.60 -3.22 -0.21
N ASP A 53 -13.67 -2.64 0.33
CA ASP A 53 -13.96 -2.70 1.76
C ASP A 53 -14.15 -4.17 2.21
N GLY A 54 -13.65 -4.48 3.40
CA GLY A 54 -13.72 -5.84 3.97
C GLY A 54 -12.81 -6.87 3.29
N MET A 55 -11.92 -6.47 2.38
CA MET A 55 -11.01 -7.42 1.74
C MET A 55 -9.89 -7.90 2.63
N HIS A 56 -9.36 -9.07 2.26
CA HIS A 56 -8.08 -9.56 2.74
C HIS A 56 -6.97 -9.32 1.71
N ILE A 57 -5.91 -8.61 2.13
CA ILE A 57 -4.76 -8.25 1.31
C ILE A 57 -3.50 -8.86 1.94
N ALA A 58 -2.84 -9.74 1.20
CA ALA A 58 -1.53 -10.26 1.57
C ALA A 58 -0.41 -9.49 0.83
N MET A 59 0.52 -8.91 1.57
CA MET A 59 1.72 -8.26 1.05
C MET A 59 2.94 -9.10 1.40
N VAL A 60 3.79 -9.39 0.41
CA VAL A 60 4.89 -10.35 0.56
C VAL A 60 6.19 -9.76 0.02
N GLY A 61 7.29 -9.92 0.76
CA GLY A 61 8.65 -9.62 0.27
C GLY A 61 9.37 -8.52 1.06
N ASP A 62 10.02 -7.60 0.36
CA ASP A 62 10.70 -6.44 0.98
C ASP A 62 9.68 -5.35 1.34
N LEU A 63 9.09 -5.46 2.53
CA LEU A 63 8.13 -4.50 3.06
C LEU A 63 8.82 -3.30 3.70
N LYS A 64 10.11 -3.38 3.98
CA LYS A 64 10.89 -2.29 4.58
C LYS A 64 11.24 -1.20 3.59
N HIS A 65 11.63 -1.57 2.37
CA HIS A 65 12.03 -0.62 1.32
C HIS A 65 11.05 -0.58 0.14
N GLY A 66 10.00 -1.40 0.17
CA GLY A 66 8.98 -1.49 -0.87
C GLY A 66 8.14 -0.21 -0.97
N ARG A 67 8.63 0.78 -1.70
CA ARG A 67 7.93 2.06 -1.89
C ARG A 67 6.51 1.91 -2.45
N THR A 68 6.28 0.91 -3.29
CA THR A 68 4.95 0.62 -3.84
C THR A 68 4.00 0.09 -2.76
N VAL A 69 4.45 -0.85 -1.91
CA VAL A 69 3.62 -1.37 -0.80
C VAL A 69 3.35 -0.29 0.24
N HIS A 70 4.27 0.65 0.46
CA HIS A 70 4.05 1.80 1.34
C HIS A 70 2.97 2.72 0.76
N SER A 71 3.13 3.15 -0.49
CA SER A 71 2.16 4.04 -1.14
C SER A 71 0.80 3.37 -1.30
N LEU A 72 0.74 2.06 -1.58
CA LEU A 72 -0.50 1.30 -1.60
C LEU A 72 -1.14 1.24 -0.20
N SER A 73 -0.36 0.99 0.86
CA SER A 73 -0.87 0.99 2.23
C SER A 73 -1.47 2.33 2.63
N GLN A 74 -0.88 3.46 2.22
CA GLN A 74 -1.45 4.79 2.45
C GLN A 74 -2.78 4.99 1.70
N LEU A 75 -2.89 4.51 0.46
CA LEU A 75 -4.15 4.58 -0.30
C LEU A 75 -5.24 3.71 0.32
N LEU A 76 -4.88 2.55 0.87
CA LEU A 76 -5.83 1.62 1.46
C LEU A 76 -6.44 2.12 2.78
N LEU A 77 -5.83 3.15 3.41
CA LEU A 77 -6.43 3.86 4.55
C LEU A 77 -7.75 4.58 4.22
N LEU A 78 -8.07 4.74 2.93
CA LEU A 78 -9.31 5.37 2.46
C LEU A 78 -10.50 4.40 2.42
N TYR A 79 -10.31 3.16 2.81
CA TYR A 79 -11.29 2.08 2.78
C TYR A 79 -11.55 1.57 4.19
N GLU A 80 -12.54 0.69 4.35
CA GLU A 80 -12.99 0.20 5.65
C GLU A 80 -12.78 -1.31 5.82
N ASP A 81 -12.54 -1.74 7.06
CA ASP A 81 -12.50 -3.15 7.49
C ASP A 81 -11.56 -4.08 6.70
N ILE A 82 -10.50 -3.54 6.09
CA ILE A 82 -9.49 -4.35 5.40
C ILE A 82 -8.67 -5.17 6.40
N GLN A 83 -8.39 -6.41 6.02
CA GLN A 83 -7.45 -7.30 6.68
C GLN A 83 -6.13 -7.33 5.92
N PHE A 84 -5.01 -7.13 6.60
CA PHE A 84 -3.67 -7.16 6.03
C PHE A 84 -2.89 -8.35 6.59
N THR A 85 -2.31 -9.15 5.71
CA THR A 85 -1.28 -10.14 6.07
C THR A 85 0.06 -9.71 5.48
N LEU A 86 0.99 -9.34 6.35
CA LEU A 86 2.32 -8.85 5.99
C LEU A 86 3.33 -9.99 6.17
N ILE A 87 3.85 -10.51 5.06
CA ILE A 87 4.75 -11.66 5.02
C ILE A 87 6.14 -11.21 4.61
N SER A 88 7.08 -11.21 5.56
CA SER A 88 8.46 -10.78 5.30
C SER A 88 9.43 -11.34 6.32
N PRO A 89 10.70 -11.60 5.96
CA PRO A 89 11.76 -11.86 6.94
C PRO A 89 11.88 -10.72 7.97
N ALA A 90 12.36 -11.02 9.18
CA ALA A 90 12.54 -10.04 10.25
C ALA A 90 13.24 -8.74 9.81
N GLU A 91 14.23 -8.85 8.93
CA GLU A 91 15.05 -7.73 8.45
C GLU A 91 14.31 -6.79 7.49
N LEU A 92 13.23 -7.28 6.86
CA LEU A 92 12.48 -6.62 5.79
C LEU A 92 11.03 -6.31 6.18
N LYS A 93 10.74 -6.26 7.48
CA LYS A 93 9.41 -5.92 8.01
C LYS A 93 8.93 -4.54 7.59
N MET A 94 7.60 -4.41 7.48
CA MET A 94 6.94 -3.13 7.24
C MET A 94 7.32 -2.13 8.35
N PRO A 95 7.61 -0.86 8.00
CA PRO A 95 7.85 0.18 9.00
C PRO A 95 6.71 0.30 10.01
N ILE A 96 7.08 0.46 11.29
CA ILE A 96 6.13 0.45 12.41
C ILE A 96 5.11 1.60 12.33
N ASP A 97 5.48 2.72 11.73
CA ASP A 97 4.61 3.87 11.51
C ASP A 97 3.50 3.55 10.49
N ILE A 98 3.81 2.79 9.45
CA ILE A 98 2.81 2.34 8.46
C ILE A 98 1.86 1.33 9.11
N VAL A 99 2.41 0.35 9.84
CA VAL A 99 1.60 -0.64 10.57
C VAL A 99 0.69 0.06 11.60
N GLY A 100 1.20 1.06 12.30
CA GLY A 100 0.43 1.88 13.24
C GLY A 100 -0.74 2.58 12.54
N LYS A 101 -0.49 3.29 11.45
CA LYS A 101 -1.54 3.97 10.67
C LYS A 101 -2.64 3.03 10.19
N LEU A 102 -2.27 1.82 9.72
CA LEU A 102 -3.24 0.82 9.30
C LEU A 102 -4.16 0.41 10.46
N LYS A 103 -3.58 0.12 11.63
CA LYS A 103 -4.35 -0.25 12.83
C LYS A 103 -5.20 0.91 13.35
N ASP A 104 -4.67 2.13 13.35
CA ASP A 104 -5.36 3.33 13.79
C ASP A 104 -6.57 3.67 12.89
N ALA A 105 -6.51 3.30 11.61
CA ALA A 105 -7.62 3.40 10.67
C ALA A 105 -8.67 2.28 10.83
N GLY A 106 -8.50 1.37 11.79
CA GLY A 106 -9.45 0.29 12.08
C GLY A 106 -9.19 -1.02 11.33
N HIS A 107 -8.08 -1.12 10.59
CA HIS A 107 -7.74 -2.34 9.85
C HIS A 107 -7.14 -3.42 10.75
N ALA A 108 -7.43 -4.69 10.43
CA ALA A 108 -6.74 -5.81 11.06
C ALA A 108 -5.40 -6.03 10.37
N VAL A 109 -4.31 -6.17 11.15
CA VAL A 109 -2.97 -6.40 10.60
C VAL A 109 -2.32 -7.59 11.29
N PHE A 110 -1.96 -8.59 10.50
CA PHE A 110 -1.22 -9.77 10.91
C PHE A 110 0.17 -9.77 10.25
N GLU A 111 1.21 -10.02 11.03
CA GLU A 111 2.60 -10.06 10.57
C GLU A 111 3.19 -11.45 10.77
N THR A 112 3.82 -12.00 9.74
CA THR A 112 4.44 -13.34 9.79
C THR A 112 5.70 -13.40 8.93
N GLU A 113 6.63 -14.28 9.29
CA GLU A 113 7.79 -14.63 8.46
C GLU A 113 7.51 -15.89 7.63
N ASP A 114 6.45 -16.63 7.97
CA ASP A 114 6.04 -17.87 7.34
C ASP A 114 5.02 -17.59 6.24
N MET A 115 5.41 -17.93 5.01
CA MET A 115 4.60 -17.78 3.81
C MET A 115 3.40 -18.73 3.77
N GLU A 116 3.54 -19.95 4.25
CA GLU A 116 2.45 -20.93 4.26
C GLU A 116 1.42 -20.56 5.31
N ALA A 117 1.84 -20.16 6.52
CA ALA A 117 0.95 -19.63 7.54
C ALA A 117 0.23 -18.35 7.06
N GLY A 118 0.95 -17.43 6.42
CA GLY A 118 0.36 -16.17 5.96
C GLY A 118 -0.62 -16.31 4.79
N LEU A 119 -0.45 -17.31 3.92
CA LEU A 119 -1.36 -17.56 2.78
C LEU A 119 -2.51 -18.53 3.11
N SER A 120 -2.33 -19.38 4.12
CA SER A 120 -3.34 -20.34 4.59
C SER A 120 -4.38 -19.73 5.53
N ASP A 121 -4.16 -18.50 6.00
CA ASP A 121 -5.11 -17.70 6.79
C ASP A 121 -6.32 -17.21 5.96
N LYS A 122 -6.77 -18.04 5.01
CA LYS A 122 -8.06 -17.95 4.31
C LYS A 122 -9.20 -18.69 5.03
N THR A 123 -8.93 -19.28 6.20
CA THR A 123 -9.80 -20.33 6.77
C THR A 123 -10.39 -19.99 8.13
N ARG A 124 -9.97 -18.90 8.78
CA ARG A 124 -10.61 -18.47 10.02
C ARG A 124 -11.51 -17.26 9.74
N PHE A 125 -12.77 -17.46 10.10
CA PHE A 125 -13.85 -16.48 10.23
C PHE A 125 -14.79 -16.36 9.02
N ILE A 126 -15.81 -17.25 9.06
CA ILE A 126 -17.23 -17.10 8.65
C ILE A 126 -17.58 -16.54 7.27
#